data_AF-A0A3R6EJB1-F1
#
_entry.id   AF-A0A3R6EJB1-F1
#
_cell.length_a   1.000
_cell.length_b   1.000
_cell.length_c   1.000
_cell.angle_alpha   90.00
_cell.angle_beta   90.00
_cell.angle_gamma   90.00
#
_symmetry.space_group_name_H-M   'P 1'
#
loop_
_entity.id
_entity.type
_entity.pdbx_description
1 polymer ?
#
loop_
_entity_poly.entity_id
_entity_poly.type
_entity_poly.pdbx_seq_one_letter_code
_entity_poly.pdbx_strand_id
1 'polypeptide(L)'
;MANGSMFGSLKKYKDEGFWKKNQYFTVYTESTAYRYQIFSYEDAVNGGNVYKVGYQPGEEYQTFIDEMVKDSDFDTGIRPKSTNKILTLSTCTGNGYSKRFAVHAVCIDTQTTDQTKLKETDD
;
A
#
# COMPACT_ATOMS: atom_id res chain seq x y z
N MET A 1 14.22 -8.29 5.87
CA MET A 1 15.49 -8.87 6.36
C MET A 1 15.62 -8.62 7.86
N ALA A 2 16.33 -9.48 8.61
CA ALA A 2 16.50 -9.32 10.06
C ALA A 2 17.24 -8.02 10.45
N ASN A 3 18.07 -7.48 9.55
CA ASN A 3 18.81 -6.23 9.73
C ASN A 3 17.97 -4.96 9.42
N GLY A 4 16.67 -5.09 9.17
CA GLY A 4 15.79 -3.94 8.88
C GLY A 4 15.88 -3.39 7.44
N SER A 5 16.70 -3.97 6.56
CA SER A 5 16.73 -3.59 5.14
C SER A 5 15.52 -4.13 4.36
N MET A 6 15.32 -3.60 3.15
CA MET A 6 14.17 -3.90 2.27
C MET A 6 12.86 -3.62 3.02
N PHE A 7 11.89 -4.54 2.94
CA PHE A 7 10.65 -4.46 3.70
C PHE A 7 10.74 -4.97 5.14
N GLY A 8 11.95 -5.22 5.67
CA GLY A 8 12.13 -5.53 7.10
C GLY A 8 11.65 -4.39 8.01
N SER A 9 11.72 -3.15 7.52
CA SER A 9 11.28 -1.94 8.21
C SER A 9 9.76 -1.77 8.30
N LEU A 10 8.96 -2.47 7.48
CA LEU A 10 7.49 -2.36 7.51
C LEU A 10 6.93 -2.75 8.88
N LYS A 11 7.57 -3.66 9.60
CA LYS A 11 7.17 -4.06 10.96
C LYS A 11 7.10 -2.90 11.96
N LYS A 12 7.75 -1.76 11.67
CA LYS A 12 7.64 -0.54 12.49
C LYS A 12 6.22 0.03 12.53
N TYR A 13 5.37 -0.27 11.54
CA TYR A 13 3.96 0.17 11.54
C TYR A 13 3.11 -0.46 12.65
N LYS A 14 3.60 -1.51 13.33
CA LYS A 14 2.97 -2.03 14.55
C LYS A 14 3.01 -1.04 15.72
N ASP A 15 3.87 -0.02 15.66
CA ASP A 15 3.85 1.11 16.60
C ASP A 15 2.91 2.20 16.04
N GLU A 16 1.82 2.48 16.74
CA GLU A 16 0.85 3.51 16.35
C GLU A 16 1.48 4.89 16.16
N GLY A 17 2.49 5.24 16.96
CA GLY A 17 3.23 6.50 16.87
C GLY A 17 4.09 6.57 15.61
N PHE A 18 4.51 5.42 15.09
CA PHE A 18 5.25 5.35 13.83
C PHE A 18 4.34 5.68 12.64
N TRP A 19 3.13 5.09 12.56
CA TRP A 19 2.20 5.38 11.48
C TRP A 19 1.86 6.87 11.41
N LYS A 20 1.55 7.51 12.54
CA LYS A 20 1.22 8.96 12.60
C LYS A 20 2.30 9.86 11.99
N LYS A 21 3.56 9.44 12.04
CA LYS A 21 4.70 10.18 11.47
C LYS A 21 5.07 9.76 10.05
N ASN A 22 4.58 8.60 9.57
CA ASN A 22 5.01 7.96 8.34
C ASN A 22 3.81 7.44 7.53
N GLN A 23 2.82 8.31 7.27
CA GLN A 23 1.57 7.89 6.61
C GLN A 23 1.70 7.68 5.10
N TYR A 24 2.80 8.12 4.49
CA TYR A 24 2.93 8.19 3.04
C TYR A 24 4.21 7.54 2.53
N PHE A 25 4.16 7.03 1.30
CA PHE A 25 5.34 6.70 0.50
C PHE A 25 5.10 7.04 -0.97
N THR A 26 6.19 7.12 -1.73
CA THR A 26 6.14 7.41 -3.18
C THR A 26 6.68 6.23 -3.96
N VAL A 27 5.97 5.86 -5.03
CA VAL A 27 6.44 4.88 -6.01
C VAL A 27 6.76 5.62 -7.29
N TYR A 28 8.01 5.47 -7.74
CA TYR A 28 8.46 6.01 -9.02
C TYR A 28 8.46 4.89 -10.06
N THR A 29 7.78 5.13 -11.18
CA THR A 29 7.96 4.40 -12.43
C THR A 29 8.80 5.26 -13.37
N GLU A 30 9.12 4.76 -14.56
CA GLU A 30 9.96 5.47 -15.53
C GLU A 30 9.46 6.90 -15.86
N SER A 31 8.13 7.08 -15.91
CA SER A 31 7.49 8.32 -16.35
C SER A 31 6.50 8.93 -15.35
N THR A 32 6.33 8.32 -14.17
CA THR A 32 5.30 8.74 -13.21
C THR A 32 5.73 8.55 -11.77
N ALA A 33 5.43 9.54 -10.94
CA ALA A 33 5.49 9.45 -9.48
C ALA A 33 4.07 9.29 -8.92
N TYR A 34 3.87 8.25 -8.12
CA TYR A 34 2.61 7.97 -7.43
C TYR A 34 2.78 8.16 -5.93
N ARG A 35 1.98 9.04 -5.33
CA ARG A 35 1.96 9.20 -3.88
C ARG A 35 0.88 8.31 -3.29
N TYR A 36 1.27 7.47 -2.36
CA TYR A 36 0.40 6.52 -1.67
C TYR A 36 0.27 6.90 -0.19
N GLN A 37 -0.94 6.76 0.35
CA GLN A 37 -1.25 6.92 1.77
C GLN A 37 -1.64 5.56 2.37
N ILE A 38 -0.99 5.17 3.46
CA ILE A 38 -1.20 3.90 4.13
C ILE A 38 -2.52 3.94 4.91
N PHE A 39 -3.42 3.00 4.59
CA PHE A 39 -4.73 2.90 5.23
C PHE A 39 -4.92 1.61 6.04
N SER A 40 -4.12 0.57 5.78
CA SER A 40 -4.20 -0.71 6.51
C SER A 40 -2.82 -1.40 6.59
N TYR A 41 -2.61 -2.17 7.66
CA TYR A 41 -1.46 -3.05 7.85
C TYR A 41 -1.80 -4.20 8.81
N GLU A 42 -1.30 -5.40 8.51
CA GLU A 42 -1.65 -6.62 9.24
C GLU A 42 -0.58 -7.74 9.08
N ASP A 43 -0.62 -8.74 9.97
CA ASP A 43 0.07 -10.04 9.77
C ASP A 43 -0.81 -10.99 8.93
N ALA A 44 -0.82 -10.79 7.60
CA ALA A 44 -1.58 -11.60 6.66
C ALA A 44 -1.12 -13.07 6.60
N VAL A 45 -2.07 -14.00 6.55
CA VAL A 45 -1.81 -15.44 6.40
C VAL A 45 -1.31 -15.75 4.97
N ASN A 46 -0.35 -16.67 4.86
CA ASN A 46 0.25 -17.06 3.59
C ASN A 46 -0.82 -17.66 2.65
N GLY A 47 -0.98 -17.12 1.44
CA GLY A 47 -2.01 -17.54 0.47
C GLY A 47 -3.37 -16.82 0.59
N GLY A 48 -3.49 -15.79 1.44
CA GLY A 48 -4.71 -15.00 1.57
C GLY A 48 -5.05 -14.14 0.35
N ASN A 49 -6.29 -13.61 0.33
CA ASN A 49 -6.82 -12.75 -0.75
C ASN A 49 -5.97 -11.48 -1.00
N VAL A 50 -5.15 -11.05 -0.03
CA VAL A 50 -4.19 -9.93 -0.14
C VAL A 50 -3.29 -9.99 -1.40
N TYR A 51 -3.08 -11.17 -1.99
CA TYR A 51 -2.26 -11.33 -3.20
C TYR A 51 -3.05 -11.32 -4.52
N LYS A 52 -4.38 -11.14 -4.49
CA LYS A 52 -5.18 -11.01 -5.71
C LYS A 52 -5.00 -9.61 -6.32
N VAL A 53 -4.73 -9.58 -7.63
CA VAL A 53 -4.50 -8.36 -8.42
C VAL A 53 -5.47 -8.30 -9.58
N GLY A 54 -5.71 -7.10 -10.15
CA GLY A 54 -6.49 -6.94 -11.38
C GLY A 54 -7.99 -6.68 -11.20
N TYR A 55 -8.43 -6.35 -9.99
CA TYR A 55 -9.80 -5.95 -9.71
C TYR A 55 -10.23 -4.74 -10.55
N GLN A 56 -11.46 -4.80 -11.06
CA GLN A 56 -12.13 -3.64 -11.67
C GLN A 56 -12.93 -2.89 -10.61
N PRO A 57 -13.18 -1.59 -10.78
CA PRO A 57 -14.11 -0.85 -9.92
C PRO A 57 -15.47 -1.56 -9.85
N GLY A 58 -15.97 -1.78 -8.63
CA GLY A 58 -17.20 -2.52 -8.40
C GLY A 58 -17.33 -3.03 -6.97
N GLU A 59 -18.41 -3.76 -6.70
CA GLU A 59 -18.74 -4.28 -5.37
C GLU A 59 -17.71 -5.28 -4.84
N GLU A 60 -17.20 -6.17 -5.72
CA GLU A 60 -16.19 -7.16 -5.33
C GLU A 60 -14.91 -6.48 -4.84
N TYR A 61 -14.45 -5.44 -5.57
CA TYR A 61 -13.26 -4.70 -5.17
C TYR A 61 -13.49 -3.85 -3.92
N GLN A 62 -14.69 -3.25 -3.78
CA GLN A 62 -15.02 -2.53 -2.54
C GLN A 62 -15.03 -3.46 -1.34
N THR A 63 -15.59 -4.67 -1.50
CA THR A 63 -15.62 -5.69 -0.44
C THR A 63 -14.20 -6.06 -0.01
N PHE A 64 -13.31 -6.27 -0.98
CA PHE A 64 -11.91 -6.54 -0.71
C PHE A 64 -11.19 -5.38 0.01
N ILE A 65 -11.46 -4.13 -0.37
CA ILE A 65 -10.93 -2.95 0.33
C ILE A 65 -11.46 -2.88 1.77
N ASP A 66 -12.76 -3.12 1.96
CA ASP A 66 -13.41 -3.07 3.27
C ASP A 66 -12.89 -4.17 4.20
N GLU A 67 -12.60 -5.36 3.65
CA GLU A 67 -11.88 -6.43 4.35
C GLU A 67 -10.50 -5.97 4.81
N MET A 68 -9.68 -5.35 3.94
CA MET A 68 -8.37 -4.81 4.35
C MET A 68 -8.47 -3.78 5.46
N VAL A 69 -9.46 -2.88 5.40
CA VAL A 69 -9.68 -1.87 6.44
C VAL A 69 -10.04 -2.54 7.77
N LYS A 70 -10.93 -3.54 7.72
CA LYS A 70 -11.40 -4.28 8.89
C LYS A 70 -10.29 -5.11 9.54
N ASP A 71 -9.45 -5.73 8.73
CA ASP A 71 -8.40 -6.65 9.19
C ASP A 71 -7.13 -5.91 9.65
N SER A 72 -7.07 -4.58 9.46
CA SER A 72 -5.93 -3.78 9.89
C SER A 72 -5.74 -3.82 11.41
N ASP A 73 -4.47 -3.90 11.84
CA ASP A 73 -4.09 -3.83 13.26
C ASP A 73 -4.46 -2.48 13.93
N PHE A 74 -4.76 -1.43 13.14
CA PHE A 74 -5.09 -0.09 13.62
C PHE A 74 -6.06 0.62 12.68
N ASP A 75 -7.09 1.29 13.23
CA ASP A 75 -8.00 2.10 12.42
C ASP A 75 -7.39 3.46 12.08
N THR A 76 -6.94 3.59 10.83
CA THR A 76 -6.37 4.83 10.30
C THR A 76 -7.42 5.92 10.01
N GLY A 77 -8.72 5.58 10.03
CA GLY A 77 -9.82 6.44 9.60
C GLY A 77 -9.94 6.63 8.08
N ILE A 78 -9.01 6.05 7.29
CA ILE A 78 -9.00 6.16 5.83
C ILE A 78 -9.88 5.04 5.26
N ARG A 79 -10.76 5.39 4.31
CA ARG A 79 -11.71 4.45 3.68
C ARG A 79 -11.65 4.59 2.15
N PRO A 80 -10.73 3.89 1.48
CA PRO A 80 -10.62 3.92 0.02
C PRO A 80 -11.91 3.44 -0.66
N LYS A 81 -12.13 3.88 -1.89
CA LYS A 81 -13.22 3.42 -2.75
C LYS A 81 -12.69 2.53 -3.86
N SER A 82 -13.56 1.69 -4.41
CA SER A 82 -13.23 0.81 -5.54
C SER A 82 -12.80 1.54 -6.83
N THR A 83 -12.98 2.86 -6.91
CA THR A 83 -12.41 3.69 -7.98
C THR A 83 -10.94 4.06 -7.74
N ASN A 84 -10.43 3.90 -6.52
CA ASN A 84 -9.05 4.20 -6.19
C ASN A 84 -8.11 3.03 -6.56
N LYS A 85 -6.91 3.38 -6.98
CA LYS A 85 -5.80 2.42 -7.10
C LYS A 85 -5.22 2.17 -5.70
N ILE A 86 -5.10 0.91 -5.31
CA ILE A 86 -4.37 0.52 -4.09
C ILE A 86 -3.05 -0.18 -4.45
N LEU A 87 -2.14 -0.21 -3.49
CA LEU A 87 -0.87 -0.92 -3.57
C LEU A 87 -0.60 -1.64 -2.25
N THR A 88 -0.17 -2.90 -2.35
CA THR A 88 0.20 -3.74 -1.21
C THR A 88 1.71 -3.97 -1.19
N LEU A 89 2.36 -3.63 -0.08
CA LEU A 89 3.74 -4.02 0.22
C LEU A 89 3.70 -5.19 1.20
N SER A 90 4.26 -6.34 0.83
CA SER A 90 4.26 -7.54 1.67
C SER A 90 5.69 -8.04 1.92
N THR A 91 6.00 -8.36 3.18
CA THR A 91 7.29 -8.96 3.52
C THR A 91 7.35 -10.41 3.04
N CYS A 92 8.46 -10.82 2.41
CA CYS A 92 8.76 -12.23 2.17
C CYS A 92 9.38 -12.86 3.43
N THR A 93 8.83 -13.97 3.91
CA THR A 93 9.44 -14.80 4.95
C THR A 93 10.09 -16.03 4.31
N GLY A 94 11.32 -16.37 4.76
CA GLY A 94 11.99 -17.62 4.40
C GLY A 94 11.25 -18.85 4.96
N ASN A 95 11.44 -19.99 4.29
CA ASN A 95 10.77 -21.28 4.52
C ASN A 95 10.41 -21.55 6.00
N GLY A 96 9.13 -21.41 6.37
CA GLY A 96 8.60 -21.92 7.64
C GLY A 96 7.63 -21.03 8.41
N TYR A 97 7.48 -19.75 8.08
CA TYR A 97 6.52 -18.86 8.76
C TYR A 97 5.19 -18.76 8.00
N SER A 98 4.08 -19.01 8.71
CA SER A 98 2.71 -19.02 8.18
C SER A 98 2.11 -17.63 7.94
N LYS A 99 2.83 -16.55 8.31
CA LYS A 99 2.35 -15.16 8.23
C LYS A 99 3.39 -14.25 7.57
N ARG A 100 2.90 -13.25 6.84
CA ARG A 100 3.65 -12.18 6.17
C ARG A 100 3.07 -10.84 6.61
N PHE A 101 3.93 -9.87 6.92
CA PHE A 101 3.45 -8.53 7.24
C PHE A 101 3.10 -7.78 5.96
N ALA A 102 1.86 -7.32 5.84
CA ALA A 102 1.34 -6.58 4.70
C ALA A 102 1.01 -5.14 5.10
N VAL A 103 1.26 -4.21 4.18
CA VAL A 103 0.89 -2.79 4.30
C VAL A 103 0.16 -2.41 3.02
N HIS A 104 -1.03 -1.84 3.18
CA HIS A 104 -1.91 -1.43 2.10
C HIS A 104 -2.01 0.09 2.05
N ALA A 105 -1.92 0.63 0.84
CA ALA A 105 -1.98 2.07 0.63
C ALA A 105 -2.81 2.43 -0.58
N VAL A 106 -3.47 3.59 -0.50
CA VAL A 106 -4.31 4.16 -1.56
C VAL A 106 -3.54 5.25 -2.29
N CYS A 107 -3.62 5.27 -3.62
CA CYS A 107 -3.03 6.32 -4.45
C CYS A 107 -3.83 7.62 -4.27
N ILE A 108 -3.17 8.68 -3.82
CA ILE A 108 -3.80 9.99 -3.56
C ILE A 108 -3.35 11.07 -4.55
N ASP A 109 -2.24 10.85 -5.24
CA ASP A 109 -1.69 11.81 -6.21
C ASP A 109 -0.85 11.07 -7.27
N THR A 110 -0.82 11.61 -8.48
CA THR A 110 -0.11 11.05 -9.62
C THR A 110 0.45 12.18 -10.46
N GLN A 111 1.77 12.23 -10.58
CA GLN A 111 2.48 13.28 -11.32
C GLN A 111 3.36 12.65 -12.40
N THR A 112 3.36 13.20 -13.61
CA THR A 112 4.32 12.77 -14.63
C THR A 112 5.71 13.24 -14.25
N THR A 113 6.70 12.36 -14.40
CA THR A 113 8.13 12.70 -14.28
C THR A 113 8.78 12.86 -15.65
N ASP A 114 8.01 12.74 -16.72
CA ASP A 114 8.46 12.95 -18.09
C ASP A 114 8.67 14.44 -18.36
N GLN A 115 9.93 14.86 -18.44
CA GLN A 115 10.31 16.25 -18.67
C GLN A 115 9.80 16.80 -20.01
N THR A 116 9.49 15.94 -20.98
CA THR A 116 8.94 16.40 -22.27
C THR A 116 7.49 16.86 -22.11
N LYS A 117 6.71 16.22 -21.23
CA LYS A 117 5.30 16.56 -20.98
C LYS A 117 5.10 17.68 -19.98
N LEU A 118 6.09 17.92 -19.11
CA LEU A 118 6.06 19.02 -18.14
C LEU A 118 6.24 20.40 -18.80
N LYS A 119 6.89 20.47 -19.98
CA LYS A 119 7.14 21.73 -20.68
C LYS A 119 5.98 22.21 -21.56
N GLU A 120 5.01 21.36 -21.88
CA GLU A 120 3.85 21.72 -22.71
C GLU A 120 2.74 22.45 -21.93
N THR A 121 2.81 22.49 -20.59
CA THR A 121 1.77 23.10 -19.74
C THR A 121 2.10 24.52 -19.27
N ASP A 122 3.24 25.08 -19.68
CA ASP A 122 3.72 26.40 -19.26
C ASP A 122 3.59 27.49 -20.37
N ASP A 123 2.91 27.22 -21.49
CA ASP A 123 2.61 28.18 -22.57
C ASP A 123 1.10 28.51 -22.69
#